data_AF-A0A9P9PWN5-F1
#
_entry.id   AF-A0A9P9PWN5-F1
#
_cell.length_a   1.000
_cell.length_b   1.000
_cell.length_c   1.000
_cell.angle_alpha   90.00
_cell.angle_beta   90.00
_cell.angle_gamma   90.00
#
_symmetry.space_group_name_H-M   'P 1'
#
loop_
_entity.id
_entity.type
_entity.pdbx_description
1 polymer ?
#
loop_
_entity_poly.entity_id
_entity_poly.type
_entity_poly.pdbx_seq_one_letter_code
_entity_poly.pdbx_strand_id
1 'polypeptide(L)'
;MSQAGHALRAPRSNCISNPAVMLHVNLRVGVPHTSDTTSINTTLLLIIIISTFIVLARPVRHLATILAEENSKLRASNTRLRRRKDRQRQYIAAGGALQVQAGRALAVAAERALNVRVEGEASRPRQRAPPTCSKCGVQGHIRTSCRQR
;
A
#
# COMPACT_ATOMS: atom_id res chain seq x y z
N MET A 1 -16.88 -41.16 10.00
CA MET A 1 -15.65 -41.62 9.30
C MET A 1 -15.13 -40.42 8.54
N SER A 2 -13.93 -39.88 8.66
CA SER A 2 -12.72 -40.11 9.45
C SER A 2 -11.99 -38.75 9.42
N GLN A 3 -11.54 -38.21 10.57
CA GLN A 3 -10.14 -37.89 10.91
C GLN A 3 -9.36 -37.05 9.87
N ALA A 4 -8.53 -36.04 10.15
CA ALA A 4 -7.79 -35.55 11.32
C ALA A 4 -7.36 -34.10 10.94
N GLY A 5 -7.00 -33.15 11.79
CA GLY A 5 -6.07 -33.22 12.91
C GLY A 5 -4.90 -32.26 12.67
N HIS A 6 -4.97 -31.11 13.33
CA HIS A 6 -3.90 -30.39 14.04
C HIS A 6 -2.52 -30.04 13.41
N ALA A 7 -2.19 -28.76 13.69
CA ALA A 7 -0.94 -28.26 14.30
C ALA A 7 0.23 -27.79 13.40
N LEU A 8 0.32 -26.47 13.30
CA LEU A 8 1.49 -25.62 13.61
C LEU A 8 2.83 -26.35 13.79
N ARG A 9 3.70 -26.24 12.78
CA ARG A 9 5.11 -26.62 12.88
C ARG A 9 5.95 -25.38 13.16
N ALA A 10 6.31 -25.21 14.44
CA ALA A 10 7.35 -24.29 14.90
C ALA A 10 8.76 -24.83 14.53
N PRO A 11 9.79 -23.97 14.47
CA PRO A 11 11.16 -24.34 14.10
C PRO A 11 11.85 -25.17 15.20
N ARG A 12 12.59 -26.20 14.77
CA ARG A 12 13.40 -27.07 15.61
C ARG A 12 14.58 -26.29 16.20
N SER A 13 14.61 -26.20 17.52
CA SER A 13 15.78 -25.85 18.32
C SER A 13 16.81 -26.98 18.19
N ASN A 14 17.95 -26.72 17.56
CA ASN A 14 19.11 -27.60 17.68
C ASN A 14 19.90 -27.20 18.92
N CYS A 15 19.60 -27.86 20.04
CA CYS A 15 20.40 -27.87 21.24
C CYS A 15 21.53 -28.88 21.02
N ILE A 16 22.73 -28.41 20.67
CA ILE A 16 23.93 -29.26 20.73
C ILE A 16 24.43 -29.18 22.17
N SER A 17 24.01 -30.16 22.96
CA SER A 17 24.69 -30.59 24.17
C SER A 17 25.84 -31.49 23.75
N ASN A 18 27.09 -31.15 24.07
CA ASN A 18 28.10 -32.18 24.30
C ASN A 18 29.12 -31.71 25.32
N PRO A 19 29.55 -32.59 26.24
CA PRO A 19 30.21 -32.24 27.47
C PRO A 19 31.72 -32.07 27.31
N ALA A 20 32.25 -31.27 28.24
CA ALA A 20 33.63 -31.16 28.65
C ALA A 20 34.49 -32.41 28.36
N VAL A 21 35.41 -32.28 27.41
CA VAL A 21 36.65 -33.07 27.40
C VAL A 21 37.75 -32.14 27.91
N MET A 22 38.07 -32.33 29.18
CA MET A 22 39.25 -31.82 29.86
C MET A 22 40.50 -32.41 29.19
N LEU A 23 41.13 -31.66 28.29
CA LEU A 23 42.53 -31.86 27.94
C LEU A 23 43.34 -30.72 28.57
N HIS A 24 43.92 -30.99 29.73
CA HIS A 24 45.01 -30.18 30.27
C HIS A 24 46.23 -30.37 29.36
N VAL A 25 46.33 -29.56 28.31
CA VAL A 25 47.58 -29.37 27.59
C VAL A 25 48.37 -28.32 28.35
N ASN A 26 49.35 -28.77 29.15
CA ASN A 26 50.38 -27.89 29.69
C ASN A 26 51.28 -27.41 28.53
N LEU A 27 50.83 -26.39 27.81
CA LEU A 27 51.70 -25.64 26.91
C LEU A 27 52.52 -24.69 27.78
N ARG A 28 53.73 -25.13 28.10
CA ARG A 28 54.80 -24.31 28.65
C ARG A 28 55.19 -23.28 27.58
N VAL A 29 54.45 -22.18 27.50
CA VAL A 29 54.84 -21.02 26.69
C VAL A 29 56.04 -20.43 27.39
N GLY A 30 57.23 -20.83 26.92
CA GLY A 30 58.46 -20.11 27.24
C GLY A 30 58.24 -18.66 26.86
N VAL A 31 58.23 -17.78 27.85
CA VAL A 31 58.22 -16.33 27.66
C VAL A 31 59.60 -15.98 27.10
N PRO A 32 59.73 -15.49 25.85
CA PRO A 32 60.96 -14.85 25.45
C PRO A 32 60.97 -13.46 26.08
N HIS A 33 61.74 -13.31 27.17
CA HIS A 33 62.21 -12.00 27.61
C HIS A 33 63.21 -11.47 26.57
N THR A 34 62.70 -10.88 25.49
CA THR A 34 63.46 -9.97 24.62
C THR A 34 62.52 -8.93 24.01
N SER A 35 62.72 -7.67 24.41
CA SER A 35 62.28 -6.41 23.78
C SER A 35 60.77 -6.13 23.68
N ASP A 36 60.27 -5.38 24.67
CA ASP A 36 58.91 -4.83 24.76
C ASP A 36 58.44 -4.01 23.53
N THR A 37 59.33 -3.67 22.61
CA THR A 37 59.03 -2.88 21.40
C THR A 37 58.25 -3.67 20.35
N THR A 38 58.43 -4.98 20.21
CA THR A 38 57.71 -5.79 19.18
C THR A 38 56.25 -6.07 19.57
N SER A 39 55.98 -6.21 20.86
CA SER A 39 54.62 -6.36 21.43
C SER A 39 53.80 -5.08 21.26
N ILE A 40 54.43 -3.93 21.49
CA ILE A 40 53.79 -2.62 21.27
C ILE A 40 53.47 -2.42 19.78
N ASN A 41 54.43 -2.73 18.89
CA ASN A 41 54.25 -2.55 17.44
C ASN A 41 53.16 -3.43 16.84
N THR A 42 53.04 -4.69 17.30
CA THR A 42 51.99 -5.61 16.84
C THR A 42 50.61 -5.18 17.34
N THR A 43 50.51 -4.70 18.58
CA THR A 43 49.27 -4.15 19.14
C THR A 43 48.82 -2.91 18.38
N LEU A 44 49.74 -2.00 18.05
CA LEU A 44 49.45 -0.80 17.25
C LEU A 44 48.99 -1.15 15.83
N LEU A 45 49.63 -2.14 15.19
CA LEU A 45 49.19 -2.63 13.87
C LEU A 45 47.76 -3.18 13.91
N LEU A 46 47.42 -3.98 14.91
CA LEU A 46 46.06 -4.50 15.07
C LEU A 46 45.03 -3.39 15.29
N ILE A 47 45.35 -2.38 16.10
CA ILE A 47 44.49 -1.20 16.31
C ILE A 47 44.29 -0.44 15.00
N ILE A 48 45.34 -0.24 14.20
CA ILE A 48 45.26 0.41 12.89
C ILE A 48 44.39 -0.41 11.93
N ILE A 49 44.58 -1.73 11.89
CA ILE A 49 43.79 -2.62 11.02
C ILE A 49 42.31 -2.60 11.43
N ILE A 50 42.00 -2.73 12.72
CA ILE A 50 40.63 -2.73 13.24
C ILE A 50 39.96 -1.38 13.01
N SER A 51 40.64 -0.27 13.28
CA SER A 51 40.10 1.07 13.07
C SER A 51 39.87 1.36 11.57
N THR A 52 40.81 0.97 10.70
CA THR A 52 40.65 1.08 9.25
C THR A 52 39.48 0.24 8.78
N PHE A 53 39.32 -0.99 9.27
CA PHE A 53 38.20 -1.86 8.91
C PHE A 53 36.85 -1.28 9.34
N ILE A 54 36.76 -0.71 10.55
CA ILE A 54 35.55 -0.06 11.06
C ILE A 54 35.19 1.19 10.22
N VAL A 55 36.19 1.95 9.77
CA VAL A 55 35.98 3.16 8.95
C VAL A 55 35.66 2.83 7.49
N LEU A 56 36.27 1.77 6.92
CA LEU A 56 36.03 1.33 5.54
C LEU A 56 34.71 0.57 5.39
N ALA A 57 34.30 -0.17 6.43
CA ALA A 57 33.00 -0.81 6.48
C ALA A 57 31.91 0.25 6.71
N ARG A 58 31.37 0.82 5.61
CA ARG A 58 30.21 1.72 5.65
C ARG A 58 29.15 1.16 6.61
N PRO A 59 28.84 1.80 7.75
CA PRO A 59 27.71 1.39 8.57
C PRO A 59 26.45 1.91 7.87
N VAL A 60 25.90 1.10 6.96
CA VAL A 60 24.62 1.35 6.25
C VAL A 60 23.45 1.15 7.23
N ARG A 61 23.58 1.58 8.49
CA ARG A 61 22.56 1.42 9.54
C ARG A 61 21.40 2.38 9.31
N HIS A 62 21.68 3.64 8.98
CA HIS A 62 20.67 4.65 8.69
C HIS A 62 19.90 4.35 7.39
N LEU A 63 20.60 3.88 6.37
CA LEU A 63 20.00 3.45 5.11
C LEU A 63 19.15 2.18 5.33
N ALA A 64 19.61 1.22 6.15
CA ALA A 64 18.81 0.05 6.48
C ALA A 64 17.51 0.41 7.22
N THR A 65 17.54 1.39 8.14
CA THR A 65 16.32 1.84 8.83
C THR A 65 15.35 2.55 7.89
N ILE A 66 15.87 3.44 7.03
CA ILE A 66 15.04 4.16 6.05
C ILE A 66 14.42 3.17 5.04
N LEU A 67 15.23 2.26 4.50
CA LEU A 67 14.77 1.21 3.58
C LEU A 67 13.71 0.30 4.23
N ALA A 68 13.88 -0.07 5.49
CA ALA A 68 12.89 -0.87 6.21
C ALA A 68 11.57 -0.11 6.39
N GLU A 69 11.62 1.18 6.72
CA GLU A 69 10.45 2.02 6.86
C GLU A 69 9.73 2.19 5.52
N GLU A 70 10.44 2.52 4.45
CA GLU A 70 9.88 2.64 3.11
C GLU A 70 9.28 1.31 2.61
N ASN A 71 9.97 0.20 2.83
CA ASN A 71 9.45 -1.13 2.48
C ASN A 71 8.14 -1.44 3.24
N SER A 72 8.07 -1.08 4.52
CA SER A 72 6.86 -1.25 5.33
C SER A 72 5.70 -0.42 4.80
N LYS A 73 5.94 0.86 4.45
CA LYS A 73 4.95 1.77 3.87
C LYS A 73 4.45 1.25 2.52
N LEU A 74 5.36 0.81 1.66
CA LEU A 74 5.04 0.24 0.34
C LEU A 74 4.21 -1.04 0.48
N ARG A 75 4.57 -1.95 1.39
CA ARG A 75 3.79 -3.18 1.64
C ARG A 75 2.38 -2.87 2.18
N ALA A 76 2.26 -1.90 3.09
CA ALA A 76 0.97 -1.48 3.62
C ALA A 76 0.07 -0.89 2.52
N SER A 77 0.62 0.00 1.70
CA SER A 77 -0.09 0.59 0.55
C SER A 77 -0.52 -0.47 -0.47
N ASN A 78 0.39 -1.40 -0.82
CA ASN A 78 0.08 -2.47 -1.76
C ASN A 78 -1.02 -3.39 -1.25
N THR A 79 -0.98 -3.76 0.03
CA THR A 79 -2.01 -4.59 0.67
C THR A 79 -3.37 -3.91 0.66
N ARG A 80 -3.42 -2.60 0.96
CA ARG A 80 -4.66 -1.80 0.87
C ARG A 80 -5.19 -1.76 -0.55
N LEU A 81 -4.32 -1.55 -1.54
CA LEU A 81 -4.70 -1.53 -2.95
C LEU A 81 -5.25 -2.89 -3.41
N ARG A 82 -4.59 -3.99 -3.05
CA ARG A 82 -5.05 -5.35 -3.35
C ARG A 82 -6.44 -5.59 -2.75
N ARG A 83 -6.63 -5.32 -1.46
CA ARG A 83 -7.94 -5.44 -0.79
C ARG A 83 -9.02 -4.61 -1.48
N ARG A 84 -8.70 -3.38 -1.90
CA ARG A 84 -9.64 -2.53 -2.64
C ARG A 84 -10.03 -3.15 -3.99
N LYS A 85 -9.04 -3.64 -4.75
CA LYS A 85 -9.27 -4.32 -6.03
C LYS A 85 -10.10 -5.60 -5.84
N ASP A 86 -9.82 -6.38 -4.80
CA ASP A 86 -10.56 -7.62 -4.50
C ASP A 86 -12.01 -7.32 -4.15
N ARG A 87 -12.26 -6.34 -3.27
CA ARG A 87 -13.61 -5.87 -2.93
C ARG A 87 -14.36 -5.37 -4.15
N GLN A 88 -13.70 -4.59 -5.01
CA GLN A 88 -14.31 -4.11 -6.25
C GLN A 88 -14.68 -5.27 -7.19
N ARG A 89 -13.78 -6.25 -7.36
CA ARG A 89 -14.06 -7.45 -8.17
C ARG A 89 -15.23 -8.25 -7.62
N GLN A 90 -15.28 -8.45 -6.31
CA GLN A 90 -16.39 -9.13 -5.64
C GLN A 90 -17.70 -8.36 -5.80
N TYR A 91 -17.69 -7.03 -5.64
CA TYR A 91 -18.87 -6.18 -5.83
C TYR A 91 -19.41 -6.27 -7.26
N ILE A 92 -18.53 -6.24 -8.26
CA ILE A 92 -18.92 -6.40 -9.68
C ILE A 92 -19.44 -7.82 -9.94
N ALA A 93 -18.76 -8.86 -9.43
CA ALA A 93 -19.17 -10.24 -9.60
C ALA A 93 -20.52 -10.56 -8.92
N ALA A 94 -20.80 -9.93 -7.77
CA ALA A 94 -22.07 -10.03 -7.07
C ALA A 94 -23.20 -9.21 -7.71
N GLY A 95 -22.92 -8.50 -8.82
CA GLY A 95 -23.92 -7.70 -9.53
C GLY A 95 -24.21 -6.33 -8.89
N GLY A 96 -23.37 -5.85 -7.98
CA GLY A 96 -23.52 -4.52 -7.37
C GLY A 96 -23.31 -3.36 -8.34
N ALA A 97 -22.62 -3.59 -9.45
CA ALA A 97 -22.60 -2.67 -10.58
C ALA A 97 -23.61 -3.15 -11.64
N LEU A 98 -24.29 -2.19 -12.28
CA LEU A 98 -25.20 -2.48 -13.38
C LEU A 98 -24.45 -3.31 -14.43
N GLN A 99 -24.88 -4.57 -14.63
CA GLN A 99 -24.24 -5.45 -15.60
C GLN A 99 -24.34 -4.83 -16.99
N VAL A 100 -23.32 -5.04 -17.83
CA VAL A 100 -23.22 -4.45 -19.17
C VAL A 100 -24.51 -4.65 -19.99
N GLN A 101 -25.14 -5.81 -19.87
CA GLN A 101 -26.41 -6.11 -20.54
C GLN A 101 -27.58 -5.26 -20.02
N ALA A 102 -27.73 -5.13 -18.70
CA ALA A 102 -28.75 -4.28 -18.07
C ALA A 102 -28.54 -2.80 -18.42
N GLY A 103 -27.28 -2.34 -18.44
CA GLY A 103 -26.92 -1.00 -18.91
C GLY A 103 -27.29 -0.76 -20.36
N ARG A 104 -27.01 -1.72 -21.23
CA ARG A 104 -27.38 -1.64 -22.65
C ARG A 104 -28.88 -1.61 -22.85
N ALA A 105 -29.63 -2.42 -22.10
CA ALA A 105 -31.09 -2.43 -22.16
C ALA A 105 -31.69 -1.09 -21.73
N LEU A 106 -31.17 -0.48 -20.65
CA LEU A 106 -31.61 0.85 -20.21
C LEU A 106 -31.23 1.95 -21.21
N ALA A 107 -30.04 1.89 -21.81
CA ALA A 107 -29.62 2.85 -22.83
C ALA A 107 -30.53 2.79 -24.07
N VAL A 108 -30.82 1.59 -24.57
CA VAL A 108 -31.74 1.39 -25.70
C VAL A 108 -33.17 1.84 -25.34
N ALA A 109 -33.64 1.55 -24.13
CA ALA A 109 -34.95 2.00 -23.67
C ALA A 109 -35.03 3.54 -23.60
N ALA A 110 -33.96 4.20 -23.13
CA ALA A 110 -33.86 5.65 -23.09
C ALA A 110 -33.82 6.27 -24.50
N GLU A 111 -33.07 5.68 -25.43
CA GLU A 111 -33.04 6.12 -26.84
C GLU A 111 -34.42 6.01 -27.50
N ARG A 112 -35.13 4.90 -27.29
CA ARG A 112 -36.50 4.73 -27.78
C ARG A 112 -37.46 5.76 -27.18
N ALA A 113 -37.36 6.02 -25.87
CA ALA A 113 -38.19 7.02 -25.21
C ALA A 113 -37.91 8.43 -25.74
N LEU A 114 -36.65 8.76 -26.05
CA LEU A 114 -36.29 10.04 -26.67
C LEU A 114 -36.81 10.12 -28.10
N ASN A 115 -36.66 9.08 -28.92
CA ASN A 115 -37.15 9.08 -30.30
C ASN A 115 -38.68 9.20 -30.37
N VAL A 116 -39.43 8.48 -29.53
CA VAL A 116 -40.89 8.63 -29.44
C VAL A 116 -41.29 10.05 -29.03
N ARG A 117 -40.52 10.68 -28.12
CA ARG A 117 -40.77 12.06 -27.70
C ARG A 117 -40.39 13.07 -28.80
N VAL A 118 -39.31 12.82 -29.55
CA VAL A 118 -38.88 13.65 -30.67
C VAL A 118 -39.85 13.54 -31.84
N GLU A 119 -40.34 12.35 -32.20
CA GLU A 119 -41.36 12.19 -33.25
C GLU A 119 -42.70 12.83 -32.85
N GLY A 120 -43.09 12.72 -31.57
CA GLY A 120 -44.27 13.40 -31.04
C GLY A 120 -44.15 14.93 -30.95
N GLU A 121 -42.93 15.46 -30.83
CA GLU A 121 -42.68 16.90 -30.62
C GLU A 121 -42.09 17.61 -31.84
N ALA A 122 -41.62 16.88 -32.86
CA ALA A 122 -41.17 17.44 -34.15
C ALA A 122 -42.27 18.20 -34.90
N SER A 123 -43.54 18.03 -34.50
CA SER A 123 -44.69 18.76 -35.03
C SER A 123 -45.12 19.98 -34.19
N ARG A 124 -44.50 20.25 -33.04
CA ARG A 124 -44.90 21.35 -32.14
C ARG A 124 -43.71 22.26 -31.79
N PRO A 125 -43.83 23.59 -31.96
CA PRO A 125 -42.80 24.50 -31.49
C PRO A 125 -42.64 24.34 -29.97
N ARG A 126 -41.40 24.14 -29.49
CA ARG A 126 -41.09 24.01 -28.05
C ARG A 126 -41.67 25.20 -27.30
N GLN A 127 -42.68 24.94 -26.47
CA GLN A 127 -43.33 25.97 -25.67
C GLN A 127 -42.36 26.37 -24.56
N ARG A 128 -41.83 27.60 -24.61
CA ARG A 128 -41.05 28.15 -23.50
C ARG A 128 -41.95 28.31 -22.28
N ALA A 129 -41.43 27.98 -21.11
CA ALA A 129 -42.12 28.28 -19.86
C ALA A 129 -42.44 29.79 -19.79
N PRO A 130 -43.64 30.18 -19.31
CA PRO A 130 -43.96 31.58 -19.08
C PRO A 130 -42.91 32.26 -18.19
N PRO A 131 -42.53 33.51 -18.48
CA PRO A 131 -41.52 34.21 -17.68
C PRO A 131 -42.00 34.36 -16.24
N THR A 132 -41.11 34.14 -15.28
CA THR A 132 -41.39 34.34 -13.85
C THR A 132 -40.70 35.61 -13.37
N CYS A 133 -41.44 36.49 -12.69
CA CYS A 133 -40.90 37.74 -12.19
C CYS A 133 -39.99 37.48 -10.98
N SER A 134 -38.73 37.92 -11.04
CA SER A 134 -37.78 37.76 -9.93
C SER A 134 -38.07 38.64 -8.71
N LYS A 135 -38.97 39.62 -8.82
CA LYS A 135 -39.36 40.52 -7.71
C LYS A 135 -40.56 40.00 -6.93
N CYS A 136 -41.63 39.59 -7.61
CA CYS A 136 -42.88 39.17 -6.97
C CYS A 136 -43.19 37.68 -7.12
N GLY A 137 -42.39 36.91 -7.86
CA GLY A 137 -42.56 35.47 -8.05
C GLY A 137 -43.73 35.06 -8.96
N VAL A 138 -44.50 36.01 -9.47
CA VAL A 138 -45.68 35.73 -10.33
C VAL A 138 -45.24 35.40 -11.76
N GLN A 139 -45.88 34.39 -12.35
CA GLN A 139 -45.68 33.98 -13.75
C GLN A 139 -46.44 34.89 -14.72
N GLY A 140 -45.90 35.09 -15.93
CA GLY A 140 -46.51 35.86 -17.01
C GLY A 140 -45.87 37.23 -17.28
N HIS A 141 -44.91 37.67 -16.45
CA HIS A 141 -44.18 38.92 -16.68
C HIS A 141 -42.75 38.87 -16.13
N ILE A 142 -41.91 39.83 -16.56
CA ILE A 142 -40.52 39.96 -16.12
C ILE A 142 -40.38 41.16 -15.18
N ARG A 143 -39.24 41.27 -14.47
CA ARG A 143 -39.00 42.34 -13.48
C ARG A 143 -39.28 43.75 -14.01
N THR A 144 -38.99 44.01 -15.28
CA THR A 144 -39.17 45.32 -15.92
C THR A 144 -40.64 45.71 -16.14
N SER A 145 -41.53 44.74 -16.25
CA SER A 145 -42.98 44.93 -16.40
C SER A 145 -43.77 44.64 -15.11
N CYS A 146 -43.08 44.53 -13.96
CA CYS A 146 -43.72 44.31 -12.67
C CYS A 146 -44.46 45.56 -12.18
N ARG A 147 -45.70 45.39 -11.71
CA ARG A 147 -46.54 46.47 -11.16
C ARG A 147 -46.04 46.99 -9.81
N GLN A 148 -45.38 46.14 -9.03
CA GLN A 148 -44.78 46.49 -7.73
C GLN A 148 -43.38 47.08 -7.92
N ARG A 149 -43.18 48.05 -8.83
CA ARG A 149 -41.86 48.59 -9.16
C ARG A 149 -41.07 49.08 -7.95
#